data_AF-A0A928Q9H3-F1
#
_entry.id   AF-A0A928Q9H3-F1
#
_cell.length_a   1.000
_cell.length_b   1.000
_cell.length_c   1.000
_cell.angle_alpha   90.00
_cell.angle_beta   90.00
_cell.angle_gamma   90.00
#
_symmetry.space_group_name_H-M   'P 1'
#
loop_
_entity.id
_entity.type
_entity.pdbx_description
1 polymer ?
#
loop_
_entity_poly.entity_id
_entity_poly.type
_entity_poly.pdbx_seq_one_letter_code
_entity_poly.pdbx_strand_id
1 'polypeptide(L)'
;MYEKIIVDADLCIKLGGSEKFKFLVEVLPLVSEKIYMHRHAFEEVLLPQSAKNQLKELVDNGTVEIVSEDELDSTEKATYQMTYHILANVMIDPEKPNKNKGETCSLAYAKTTGIPIFATDEKELQPIIDKHLNTGIDDIHCLRIINIVELVRDGKISLQRKYAKAMWRIASGRTNANDIFDTEIWPLV
;
A
#
# COMPACT_ATOMS: atom_id res chain seq x y z
N MET A 1 -6.59 14.14 -0.91
CA MET A 1 -5.20 13.71 -0.89
C MET A 1 -4.82 13.45 0.55
N TYR A 2 -4.10 12.37 0.84
CA TYR A 2 -3.57 12.07 2.16
C TYR A 2 -2.27 12.85 2.39
N GLU A 3 -1.94 13.14 3.65
CA GLU A 3 -0.68 13.81 3.99
C GLU A 3 0.51 12.85 3.85
N LYS A 4 0.42 11.66 4.44
CA LYS A 4 1.44 10.63 4.37
C LYS A 4 0.83 9.24 4.31
N ILE A 5 1.43 8.39 3.48
CA ILE A 5 1.09 6.97 3.34
C ILE A 5 2.39 6.14 3.36
N ILE A 6 2.29 4.87 3.73
CA ILE A 6 3.34 3.87 3.48
C ILE A 6 2.78 2.76 2.60
N VAL A 7 3.48 2.40 1.53
CA VAL A 7 3.02 1.46 0.50
C VAL A 7 3.60 0.06 0.70
N ASP A 8 2.77 -0.94 0.44
CA ASP A 8 3.13 -2.35 0.44
C ASP A 8 3.65 -2.84 -0.94
N ALA A 9 4.38 -3.94 -0.95
CA ALA A 9 4.88 -4.58 -2.15
C ALA A 9 3.75 -5.08 -3.07
N ASP A 10 2.70 -5.72 -2.52
CA ASP A 10 1.61 -6.29 -3.32
C ASP A 10 0.83 -5.19 -4.06
N LEU A 11 0.59 -4.05 -3.40
CA LEU A 11 -0.03 -2.89 -4.03
C LEU A 11 0.80 -2.41 -5.24
N CYS A 12 2.12 -2.27 -5.05
CA CYS A 12 3.05 -1.87 -6.11
C CYS A 12 3.04 -2.86 -7.28
N ILE A 13 3.01 -4.16 -7.00
CA ILE A 13 2.95 -5.21 -8.02
C ILE A 13 1.64 -5.16 -8.80
N LYS A 14 0.49 -5.01 -8.13
CA LYS A 14 -0.83 -4.96 -8.76
C LYS A 14 -1.04 -3.73 -9.63
N LEU A 15 -0.61 -2.55 -9.17
CA LEU A 15 -0.72 -1.31 -9.95
C LEU A 15 0.35 -1.23 -11.03
N GLY A 16 1.58 -1.62 -10.71
CA GLY A 16 2.72 -1.54 -11.61
C GLY A 16 2.80 -2.69 -12.63
N GLY A 17 1.99 -3.73 -12.49
CA GLY A 17 2.13 -4.96 -13.28
C GLY A 17 1.71 -4.88 -14.75
N SER A 18 1.26 -3.71 -15.22
CA SER A 18 0.93 -3.50 -16.62
C SER A 18 2.12 -2.94 -17.40
N GLU A 19 2.54 -3.62 -18.46
CA GLU A 19 3.49 -3.08 -19.44
C GLU A 19 2.92 -1.90 -20.24
N LYS A 20 1.58 -1.82 -20.37
CA LYS A 20 0.90 -0.80 -21.18
C LYS A 20 0.57 0.45 -20.38
N PHE A 21 0.20 0.30 -19.11
CA PHE A 21 -0.29 1.38 -18.27
C PHE A 21 0.65 1.62 -17.10
N LYS A 22 1.07 2.87 -16.92
CA LYS A 22 1.94 3.27 -15.81
C LYS A 22 1.13 3.63 -14.56
N PHE A 23 0.18 2.78 -14.15
CA PHE A 23 -0.73 3.14 -13.06
C PHE A 23 0.01 3.45 -11.76
N LEU A 24 1.07 2.72 -11.42
CA LEU A 24 1.81 2.97 -10.17
C LEU A 24 2.38 4.39 -10.15
N VAL A 25 3.04 4.79 -11.26
CA VAL A 25 3.64 6.13 -11.41
C VAL A 25 2.58 7.23 -11.42
N GLU A 26 1.45 6.99 -12.08
CA GLU A 26 0.42 8.02 -12.28
C GLU A 26 -0.53 8.17 -11.09
N VAL A 27 -0.78 7.10 -10.34
CA VAL A 27 -1.80 7.07 -9.28
C VAL A 27 -1.22 7.47 -7.93
N LEU A 28 -0.05 6.95 -7.55
CA LEU A 28 0.53 7.21 -6.23
C LEU A 28 0.68 8.72 -5.92
N PRO A 29 1.20 9.56 -6.82
CA PRO A 29 1.31 11.00 -6.58
C PRO A 29 -0.03 11.72 -6.41
N LEU A 30 -1.11 11.15 -6.93
CA LEU A 30 -2.46 11.72 -6.77
C LEU A 30 -3.06 11.38 -5.41
N VAL A 31 -2.60 10.28 -4.80
CA VAL A 31 -3.15 9.75 -3.54
C VAL A 31 -2.59 10.50 -2.33
N SER A 32 -1.30 10.82 -2.30
CA SER A 32 -0.62 11.36 -1.12
C SER A 32 0.48 12.35 -1.45
N GLU A 33 0.72 13.29 -0.53
CA GLU A 33 1.84 14.24 -0.60
C GLU A 33 3.17 13.57 -0.27
N LYS A 34 3.20 12.74 0.79
CA LYS A 34 4.38 11.95 1.18
C LYS A 34 4.09 10.46 1.04
N ILE A 35 5.02 9.74 0.42
CA ILE A 35 4.87 8.31 0.13
C ILE A 35 6.14 7.61 0.60
N TYR A 36 5.96 6.73 1.57
CA TYR A 36 7.03 5.93 2.13
C TYR A 36 6.92 4.49 1.65
N MET A 37 8.05 3.79 1.58
CA MET A 37 8.07 2.34 1.43
C MET A 37 9.18 1.77 2.31
N HIS A 38 8.85 0.76 3.12
CA HIS A 38 9.87 0.12 3.94
C HIS A 38 10.87 -0.64 3.05
N ARG A 39 12.17 -0.61 3.38
CA ARG A 39 13.24 -1.27 2.60
C ARG A 39 12.92 -2.74 2.30
N HIS A 40 12.43 -3.49 3.29
CA HIS A 40 12.02 -4.89 3.07
C HIS A 40 10.88 -5.06 2.06
N ALA A 41 9.85 -4.21 2.09
CA ALA A 41 8.78 -4.26 1.09
C ALA A 41 9.32 -3.89 -0.30
N PHE A 42 10.23 -2.91 -0.39
CA PHE A 42 10.86 -2.53 -1.65
C PHE A 42 11.65 -3.68 -2.28
N GLU A 43 12.40 -4.43 -1.48
CA GLU A 43 13.18 -5.60 -1.91
C GLU A 43 12.30 -6.77 -2.39
N GLU A 44 11.04 -6.86 -1.94
CA GLU A 44 10.08 -7.89 -2.36
C GLU A 44 9.54 -7.66 -3.79
N VAL A 45 9.59 -6.43 -4.32
CA VAL A 45 9.11 -6.08 -5.68
C VAL A 45 10.13 -6.48 -6.75
N LEU A 46 10.24 -7.78 -6.99
CA LEU A 46 11.16 -8.35 -7.97
C LEU A 46 10.53 -8.51 -9.36
N LEU A 47 9.25 -8.88 -9.39
CA LEU A 47 8.48 -9.16 -10.60
C LEU A 47 7.04 -8.67 -10.46
N PRO A 48 6.37 -8.31 -11.57
CA PRO A 48 6.90 -8.24 -12.93
C PRO A 48 7.86 -7.06 -13.13
N GLN A 49 8.66 -7.10 -14.21
CA GLN A 49 9.68 -6.07 -14.48
C GLN A 49 9.08 -4.67 -14.67
N SER A 50 7.86 -4.56 -15.22
CA SER A 50 7.09 -3.31 -15.29
C SER A 50 6.88 -2.69 -13.91
N ALA A 51 6.45 -3.47 -12.92
CA ALA A 51 6.21 -2.97 -11.57
C ALA A 51 7.51 -2.47 -10.93
N LYS A 52 8.58 -3.27 -11.06
CA LYS A 52 9.92 -2.90 -10.58
C LYS A 52 10.43 -1.60 -11.22
N ASN A 53 10.27 -1.46 -12.54
CA ASN A 53 10.72 -0.27 -13.26
C ASN A 53 9.93 0.98 -12.84
N GLN A 54 8.61 0.85 -12.71
CA GLN A 54 7.75 1.96 -12.27
C GLN A 54 8.06 2.38 -10.83
N LEU A 55 8.26 1.43 -9.92
CA LEU A 55 8.65 1.72 -8.55
C LEU A 55 10.04 2.39 -8.49
N LYS A 56 11.00 1.90 -9.27
CA LYS A 56 12.32 2.52 -9.36
C LYS A 56 12.23 3.97 -9.87
N GLU A 57 11.40 4.24 -10.88
CA GLU A 57 11.17 5.59 -11.39
C GLU A 57 10.67 6.54 -10.29
N LEU A 58 9.73 6.07 -9.45
CA LEU A 58 9.20 6.82 -8.31
C LEU A 58 10.22 7.05 -7.19
N VAL A 59 11.13 6.11 -6.96
CA VAL A 59 12.21 6.28 -5.98
C VAL A 59 13.28 7.24 -6.52
N ASP A 60 13.71 7.04 -7.76
CA ASP A 60 14.76 7.84 -8.40
C ASP A 60 14.37 9.33 -8.51
N ASN A 61 13.07 9.62 -8.70
CA ASN A 61 12.56 10.99 -8.80
C ASN A 61 12.14 11.60 -7.44
N GLY A 62 12.31 10.87 -6.34
CA GLY A 62 12.01 11.33 -4.99
C GLY A 62 10.52 11.34 -4.62
N THR A 63 9.64 10.73 -5.43
CA THR A 63 8.22 10.62 -5.09
C THR A 63 7.98 9.60 -3.98
N VAL A 64 8.72 8.49 -4.00
CA VAL A 64 8.68 7.45 -2.96
C VAL A 64 9.98 7.46 -2.19
N GLU A 65 9.88 7.65 -0.87
CA GLU A 65 11.02 7.63 0.05
C GLU A 65 11.17 6.21 0.64
N ILE A 66 12.36 5.64 0.50
CA ILE A 66 12.69 4.33 1.10
C ILE A 66 13.16 4.55 2.52
N VAL A 67 12.50 3.92 3.48
CA VAL A 67 12.77 4.06 4.91
C VAL A 67 13.18 2.73 5.55
N SER A 68 13.92 2.79 6.65
CA SER A 68 14.15 1.63 7.51
C SER A 68 14.22 2.00 8.99
N GLU A 69 14.12 0.98 9.85
CA GLU A 69 14.30 1.12 11.28
C GLU A 69 15.68 1.64 11.69
N ASP A 70 16.68 1.56 10.81
CA ASP A 70 18.04 2.04 11.07
C ASP A 70 18.07 3.55 11.30
N GLU A 71 17.16 4.29 10.67
CA GLU A 71 17.06 5.75 10.66
C GLU A 71 16.36 6.31 11.89
N LEU A 72 15.68 5.45 12.66
CA LEU A 72 14.93 5.81 13.85
C LEU A 72 15.86 6.16 15.03
N ASP A 73 15.43 7.09 15.88
CA ASP A 73 16.12 7.40 17.14
C ASP A 73 15.97 6.27 18.18
N SER A 74 16.61 6.39 19.35
CA SER A 74 16.57 5.33 20.37
C SER A 74 15.17 5.08 20.96
N THR A 75 14.33 6.11 21.05
CA THR A 75 12.97 6.03 21.58
C THR A 75 12.04 5.43 20.53
N GLU A 76 12.16 5.89 19.29
CA GLU A 76 11.45 5.36 18.14
C GLU A 76 11.81 3.89 17.91
N LYS A 77 13.10 3.51 17.98
CA LYS A 77 13.55 2.11 17.84
C LYS A 77 12.92 1.20 18.89
N ALA A 78 12.80 1.65 20.14
CA ALA A 78 12.14 0.86 21.17
C ALA A 78 10.65 0.63 20.82
N THR A 79 9.95 1.68 20.38
CA THR A 79 8.55 1.61 19.95
C THR A 79 8.36 0.71 18.73
N TYR A 80 9.24 0.85 17.73
CA TYR A 80 9.27 0.00 16.54
C TYR A 80 9.46 -1.46 16.90
N GLN A 81 10.45 -1.78 17.74
CA GLN A 81 10.71 -3.15 18.15
C GLN A 81 9.50 -3.73 18.89
N MET A 82 8.91 -3.01 19.83
CA MET A 82 7.70 -3.48 20.53
C MET A 82 6.56 -3.77 19.56
N THR A 83 6.30 -2.85 18.62
CA THR A 83 5.25 -2.97 17.61
C THR A 83 5.51 -4.14 16.67
N TYR A 84 6.75 -4.28 16.19
CA TYR A 84 7.18 -5.39 15.34
C TYR A 84 6.95 -6.73 16.03
N HIS A 85 7.32 -6.88 17.31
CA HIS A 85 7.12 -8.15 18.03
C HIS A 85 5.64 -8.50 18.19
N ILE A 86 4.77 -7.52 18.43
CA ILE A 86 3.31 -7.74 18.50
C ILE A 86 2.80 -8.29 17.17
N LEU A 87 3.18 -7.67 16.06
CA LEU A 87 2.74 -8.06 14.72
C LEU A 87 3.35 -9.38 14.27
N ALA A 88 4.65 -9.59 14.49
CA ALA A 88 5.35 -10.81 14.12
C ALA A 88 4.69 -12.06 14.72
N ASN A 89 4.20 -11.97 15.96
CA ASN A 89 3.50 -13.07 16.64
C ASN A 89 2.18 -13.49 15.97
N VAL A 90 1.58 -12.63 15.14
CA VAL A 90 0.28 -12.89 14.50
C VAL A 90 0.34 -12.90 12.97
N MET A 91 1.34 -12.26 12.35
CA MET A 91 1.49 -12.13 10.91
C MET A 91 2.59 -13.00 10.31
N ILE A 92 3.62 -13.36 11.09
CA ILE A 92 4.76 -14.12 10.60
C ILE A 92 4.61 -15.59 10.98
N ASP A 93 4.60 -16.44 9.96
CA ASP A 93 4.69 -17.88 10.12
C ASP A 93 6.16 -18.27 10.40
N PRO A 94 6.47 -18.93 11.54
CA PRO A 94 7.84 -19.35 11.86
C PRO A 94 8.45 -20.29 10.82
N GLU A 95 7.64 -21.06 10.07
CA GLU A 95 8.12 -21.92 8.99
C GLU A 95 8.43 -21.13 7.72
N LYS A 96 7.91 -19.90 7.60
CA LYS A 96 8.08 -19.00 6.46
C LYS A 96 8.37 -17.58 6.95
N PRO A 97 9.49 -17.33 7.63
CA PRO A 97 9.74 -16.09 8.36
C PRO A 97 9.89 -14.86 7.48
N ASN A 98 10.12 -15.05 6.18
CA ASN A 98 10.18 -13.97 5.19
C ASN A 98 8.81 -13.64 4.58
N LYS A 99 7.81 -14.51 4.76
CA LYS A 99 6.45 -14.24 4.30
C LYS A 99 5.85 -13.16 5.21
N ASN A 100 5.30 -12.10 4.62
CA ASN A 100 4.73 -10.93 5.31
C ASN A 100 5.75 -10.08 6.08
N LYS A 101 7.06 -10.26 5.85
CA LYS A 101 8.09 -9.47 6.54
C LYS A 101 8.04 -8.01 6.12
N GLY A 102 7.92 -7.72 4.81
CA GLY A 102 7.72 -6.37 4.29
C GLY A 102 6.52 -5.66 4.92
N GLU A 103 5.36 -6.34 4.97
CA GLU A 103 4.14 -5.83 5.60
C GLU A 103 4.33 -5.55 7.10
N THR A 104 4.89 -6.52 7.83
CA THR A 104 5.11 -6.43 9.29
C THR A 104 6.02 -5.26 9.64
N CYS A 105 7.15 -5.11 8.94
CA CYS A 105 8.06 -3.99 9.14
C CYS A 105 7.43 -2.65 8.74
N SER A 106 6.67 -2.61 7.64
CA SER A 106 5.99 -1.39 7.19
C SER A 106 4.97 -0.91 8.21
N LEU A 107 4.14 -1.80 8.77
CA LEU A 107 3.17 -1.46 9.81
C LEU A 107 3.84 -1.02 11.11
N ALA A 108 4.91 -1.69 11.53
CA ALA A 108 5.66 -1.30 12.72
C ALA A 108 6.27 0.10 12.57
N TYR A 109 6.84 0.39 11.39
CA TYR A 109 7.38 1.71 11.07
C TYR A 109 6.28 2.76 11.03
N ALA A 110 5.17 2.46 10.36
CA ALA A 110 4.02 3.36 10.25
C ALA A 110 3.48 3.76 11.63
N LYS A 111 3.30 2.79 12.54
CA LYS A 111 2.82 3.07 13.89
C LYS A 111 3.79 3.94 14.68
N THR A 112 5.09 3.64 14.57
CA THR A 112 6.15 4.36 15.29
C THR A 112 6.27 5.81 14.85
N THR A 113 6.10 6.07 13.55
CA THR A 113 6.28 7.40 12.92
C THR A 113 4.95 8.12 12.66
N GLY A 114 3.85 7.56 13.17
CA GLY A 114 2.49 8.11 13.06
C GLY A 114 1.98 8.23 11.63
N ILE A 115 2.37 7.35 10.70
CA ILE A 115 1.83 7.29 9.33
C ILE A 115 0.44 6.62 9.38
N PRO A 116 -0.66 7.35 9.07
CA PRO A 116 -2.01 6.87 9.35
C PRO A 116 -2.58 5.96 8.25
N ILE A 117 -1.92 5.85 7.10
CA ILE A 117 -2.42 5.08 5.96
C ILE A 117 -1.38 4.04 5.54
N PHE A 118 -1.80 2.79 5.56
CA PHE A 118 -1.03 1.69 4.97
C PHE A 118 -1.69 1.26 3.65
N ALA A 119 -1.04 1.54 2.53
CA ALA A 119 -1.58 1.22 1.22
C ALA A 119 -1.22 -0.21 0.83
N THR A 120 -2.21 -1.10 0.97
CA THR A 120 -2.15 -2.54 0.66
C THR A 120 -3.48 -2.94 0.05
N ASP A 121 -3.51 -4.01 -0.75
CA ASP A 121 -4.78 -4.54 -1.28
C ASP A 121 -5.30 -5.76 -0.50
N GLU A 122 -4.62 -6.17 0.58
CA GLU A 122 -5.03 -7.25 1.49
C GLU A 122 -6.25 -6.83 2.33
N LYS A 123 -7.34 -7.59 2.20
CA LYS A 123 -8.62 -7.28 2.87
C LYS A 123 -8.58 -7.66 4.34
N GLU A 124 -7.90 -8.75 4.67
CA GLU A 124 -7.93 -9.33 6.01
C GLU A 124 -6.97 -8.61 6.97
N LEU A 125 -6.21 -7.62 6.48
CA LEU A 125 -5.22 -6.91 7.29
C LEU A 125 -5.82 -5.85 8.20
N GLN A 126 -6.85 -5.11 7.77
CA GLN A 126 -7.47 -4.06 8.62
C GLN A 126 -7.94 -4.61 9.98
N PRO A 127 -8.65 -5.76 10.07
CA PRO A 127 -9.01 -6.34 11.37
C PRO A 127 -7.83 -6.69 12.28
N ILE A 128 -6.68 -7.07 11.71
CA ILE A 128 -5.45 -7.35 12.47
C ILE A 128 -4.90 -6.04 13.04
N ILE A 129 -4.82 -4.99 12.22
CA ILE A 129 -4.40 -3.65 12.63
C ILE A 129 -5.33 -3.12 13.73
N ASP A 130 -6.64 -3.23 13.55
CA ASP A 130 -7.64 -2.76 14.52
C ASP A 130 -7.50 -3.45 15.87
N LYS A 131 -7.21 -4.76 15.87
CA LYS A 131 -7.08 -5.55 17.08
C LYS A 131 -5.77 -5.31 17.84
N HIS A 132 -4.68 -5.05 17.11
CA HIS A 132 -3.33 -5.10 17.68
C HIS A 132 -2.62 -3.75 17.73
N LEU A 133 -2.99 -2.79 16.88
CA LEU A 133 -2.30 -1.50 16.74
C LEU A 133 -3.20 -0.28 16.97
N ASN A 134 -4.46 -0.34 16.54
CA ASN A 134 -5.36 0.80 16.69
C ASN A 134 -5.90 0.87 18.10
N THR A 135 -5.75 2.04 18.70
CA THR A 135 -6.12 2.32 20.10
C THR A 135 -6.92 3.62 20.22
N GLY A 136 -7.21 4.28 19.10
CA GLY A 136 -7.76 5.64 19.03
C GLY A 136 -6.70 6.74 18.94
N ILE A 137 -5.42 6.38 18.97
CA ILE A 137 -4.27 7.29 18.84
C ILE A 137 -3.36 6.75 17.76
N ASP A 138 -3.05 7.60 16.77
CA ASP A 138 -2.22 7.24 15.61
C ASP A 138 -2.68 5.94 14.95
N ASP A 139 -3.99 5.84 14.75
CA ASP A 139 -4.61 4.68 14.11
C ASP A 139 -4.21 4.59 12.64
N ILE A 140 -4.05 3.36 12.17
CA ILE A 140 -3.65 3.02 10.81
C ILE A 140 -4.87 2.47 10.06
N HIS A 141 -5.11 3.00 8.87
CA HIS A 141 -6.15 2.55 7.96
C HIS A 141 -5.55 2.03 6.65
N CYS A 142 -6.04 0.88 6.22
CA CYS A 142 -5.70 0.29 4.94
C CYS A 142 -6.32 1.09 3.80
N LEU A 143 -5.49 1.46 2.82
CA LEU A 143 -5.95 2.02 1.54
C LEU A 143 -5.79 0.97 0.45
N ARG A 144 -6.92 0.35 0.06
CA ARG A 144 -6.97 -0.68 -0.98
C ARG A 144 -7.20 -0.09 -2.36
N ILE A 145 -6.98 -0.89 -3.41
CA ILE A 145 -7.14 -0.41 -4.80
C ILE A 145 -8.60 -0.02 -5.07
N ILE A 146 -9.56 -0.73 -4.48
CA ILE A 146 -10.97 -0.35 -4.54
C ILE A 146 -11.21 1.04 -3.92
N ASN A 147 -10.53 1.39 -2.83
CA ASN A 147 -10.67 2.70 -2.21
C ASN A 147 -10.08 3.79 -3.10
N ILE A 148 -8.96 3.53 -3.79
CA ILE A 148 -8.42 4.46 -4.80
C ILE A 148 -9.45 4.69 -5.92
N VAL A 149 -10.11 3.63 -6.41
CA VAL A 149 -11.20 3.77 -7.41
C VAL A 149 -12.34 4.63 -6.87
N GLU A 150 -12.74 4.44 -5.62
CA GLU A 150 -13.76 5.27 -4.95
C GLU A 150 -13.33 6.74 -4.84
N LEU A 151 -12.05 7.01 -4.54
CA LEU A 151 -11.51 8.37 -4.55
C LEU A 151 -11.63 9.01 -5.94
N VAL A 152 -11.40 8.25 -7.02
CA VAL A 152 -11.62 8.76 -8.40
C VAL A 152 -13.09 9.05 -8.64
N ARG A 153 -13.97 8.10 -8.30
CA ARG A 153 -15.42 8.22 -8.49
C ARG A 153 -15.97 9.46 -7.79
N ASP A 154 -15.51 9.70 -6.57
CA ASP A 154 -15.98 10.80 -5.73
C ASP A 154 -15.28 12.13 -6.07
N GLY A 155 -14.44 12.17 -7.13
CA GLY A 155 -13.75 13.38 -7.59
C GLY A 155 -12.63 13.86 -6.67
N LYS A 156 -12.19 13.04 -5.70
CA LYS A 156 -11.12 13.38 -4.75
C LYS A 156 -9.72 13.26 -5.35
N ILE A 157 -9.58 12.47 -6.42
CA ILE A 157 -8.39 12.42 -7.28
C ILE A 157 -8.81 12.48 -8.75
N SER A 158 -8.02 13.17 -9.57
CA SER A 158 -8.39 13.47 -10.96
C SER A 158 -7.97 12.36 -11.93
N LEU A 159 -8.83 11.36 -12.12
CA LEU A 159 -8.69 10.34 -13.17
C LEU A 159 -10.02 10.10 -13.89
N GLN A 160 -9.96 9.68 -15.15
CA GLN A 160 -11.17 9.36 -15.91
C GLN A 160 -11.75 8.00 -15.46
N ARG A 161 -13.07 7.85 -15.43
CA ARG A 161 -13.75 6.57 -15.12
C ARG A 161 -13.20 5.39 -15.91
N LYS A 162 -12.97 5.56 -17.22
CA LYS A 162 -12.41 4.52 -18.10
C LYS A 162 -11.02 4.06 -17.64
N TYR A 163 -10.25 4.97 -17.05
CA TYR A 163 -8.91 4.72 -16.53
C TYR A 163 -8.98 3.99 -15.20
N ALA A 164 -9.84 4.46 -14.27
CA ALA A 164 -10.13 3.76 -13.02
C ALA A 164 -10.62 2.33 -13.24
N LYS A 165 -11.47 2.11 -14.26
CA LYS A 165 -11.92 0.78 -14.67
C LYS A 165 -10.79 -0.11 -15.17
N ALA A 166 -9.89 0.42 -15.99
CA ALA A 166 -8.74 -0.32 -16.49
C ALA A 166 -7.79 -0.72 -15.35
N MET A 167 -7.54 0.20 -14.42
CA MET A 167 -6.76 -0.04 -13.20
C MET A 167 -7.38 -1.16 -12.36
N TRP A 168 -8.68 -1.05 -12.04
CA TRP A 168 -9.41 -2.09 -11.30
C TRP A 168 -9.33 -3.47 -11.97
N ARG A 169 -9.57 -3.52 -13.29
CA ARG A 169 -9.55 -4.78 -14.05
C ARG A 169 -8.20 -5.47 -13.97
N ILE A 170 -7.12 -4.70 -14.10
CA ILE A 170 -5.76 -5.25 -14.09
C ILE A 170 -5.36 -5.67 -12.67
N ALA A 171 -5.57 -4.79 -11.70
CA ALA A 171 -5.15 -5.01 -10.32
C ALA A 171 -5.94 -6.12 -9.60
N SER A 172 -7.25 -6.24 -9.87
CA SER A 172 -8.09 -7.22 -9.16
C SER A 172 -7.80 -8.67 -9.55
N GLY A 173 -7.24 -8.91 -10.75
CA GLY A 173 -7.02 -10.26 -11.29
C GLY A 173 -8.28 -11.07 -11.54
N ARG A 174 -9.48 -10.46 -11.41
CA ARG A 174 -10.77 -11.17 -11.54
C ARG A 174 -11.23 -11.23 -12.99
N THR A 175 -11.76 -12.38 -13.40
CA THR A 175 -12.31 -12.57 -14.76
C THR A 175 -13.55 -11.70 -15.02
N ASN A 176 -14.40 -11.51 -14.01
CA ASN A 176 -15.59 -10.68 -14.06
C ASN A 176 -15.36 -9.25 -13.53
N ALA A 177 -14.11 -8.77 -13.48
CA ALA A 177 -13.78 -7.47 -12.89
C ALA A 177 -14.54 -6.29 -13.53
N ASN A 178 -14.77 -6.35 -14.84
CA ASN A 178 -15.51 -5.32 -15.57
C ASN A 178 -16.97 -5.24 -15.15
N ASP A 179 -17.63 -6.38 -14.99
CA ASP A 179 -19.04 -6.45 -14.60
C ASP A 179 -19.19 -5.90 -13.19
N ILE A 180 -18.37 -6.39 -12.24
CA ILE A 180 -18.34 -5.87 -10.85
C ILE A 180 -18.13 -4.35 -10.85
N PHE A 181 -17.23 -3.84 -11.69
CA PHE A 181 -16.99 -2.40 -11.76
C PHE A 181 -18.24 -1.63 -12.21
N ASP A 182 -18.92 -2.12 -13.25
CA ASP A 182 -20.09 -1.44 -13.83
C ASP A 182 -21.38 -1.65 -13.03
N THR A 183 -21.48 -2.70 -12.21
CA THR A 183 -22.72 -3.01 -11.46
C THR A 183 -22.64 -2.67 -9.98
N GLU A 184 -21.44 -2.71 -9.37
CA GLU A 184 -21.28 -2.57 -7.92
C GLU A 184 -20.42 -1.36 -7.53
N ILE A 185 -19.27 -1.16 -8.19
CA ILE A 185 -18.28 -0.15 -7.75
C ILE A 185 -18.62 1.25 -8.26
N TRP A 186 -18.88 1.36 -9.57
CA TRP A 186 -19.21 2.63 -10.21
C TRP A 186 -20.23 2.43 -11.35
N PRO A 187 -21.52 2.26 -11.03
CA PRO A 187 -22.57 2.15 -12.03
C PRO A 187 -22.73 3.40 -12.89
N LEU A 188 -23.03 3.20 -14.17
CA LEU A 188 -23.51 4.27 -15.06
C LEU A 188 -25.03 4.34 -14.85
N VAL A 189 -25.47 5.33 -14.08
CA VAL A 189 -26.90 5.66 -13.95
C VAL A 189 -27.36 6.43 -15.18
#